data_AF-A0A7S1L5W6-F1
#
_entry.id   AF-A0A7S1L5W6-F1
#
_cell.length_a   1.000
_cell.length_b   1.000
_cell.length_c   1.000
_cell.angle_alpha   90.00
_cell.angle_beta   90.00
_cell.angle_gamma   90.00
#
_symmetry.space_group_name_H-M   'P 1'
#
loop_
_entity.id
_entity.type
_entity.pdbx_description
1 polymer ?
#
loop_
_entity_poly.entity_id
_entity_poly.type
_entity_poly.pdbx_seq_one_letter_code
_entity_poly.pdbx_strand_id
1 'polypeptide(L)'
;MRHSRSADSEHGPLDGFLLKYPADDRAQDFLLSSAPEVVERVIRDFRPLNEGERDYSGLLTSFVKKVRLQHSERGPPGREGAPHRSPERRGHDSHDLRRTVDKFCRRYPVDDDAYGCLAKCPTDVALRVMRDFRPPREGEADYSALLKTFVRKCHTEGHVAATYAPSRGRERDRGEDRRPHRGGGRRSPMEDFLGRYPIDNRAREYLESLPAEVQELVMSEFRPKREGEADYSSLMTSFITRCRQDSGVQERASRIPVQPQRQEVVAAAPTGDLEEFRRLYPMDDRAFEFLTTSPPEVREHILATFQPRRQNDTDYSAPVTAYVRECRKQSGTPFSSGTPFSAGGAERGHGRRCTPSRSRGRRPPTREYSRHRGRRGRELEGSRSRSRDHRKPEGAGNEIGEVLRHFAKKYPVDDRAFEYLSNSDPDVIWRVVQDFVPKREGESDYSALVTTFVKRVRERDCLARR
;
A
#
# COMPACT_ATOMS: atom_id res chain seq x y z
N MET A 1 24.03 -57.89 -42.62
CA MET A 1 24.42 -56.67 -41.88
C MET A 1 23.23 -55.72 -41.87
N ARG A 2 22.47 -55.68 -40.76
CA ARG A 2 21.37 -54.72 -40.55
C ARG A 2 21.92 -53.58 -39.70
N HIS A 3 21.91 -52.36 -40.22
CA HIS A 3 22.29 -51.16 -39.48
C HIS A 3 21.24 -50.88 -38.40
N SER A 4 21.61 -51.15 -37.15
CA SER A 4 20.91 -50.66 -35.96
C SER A 4 20.90 -49.13 -36.01
N ARG A 5 19.76 -48.55 -36.40
CA ARG A 5 19.50 -47.11 -36.24
C ARG A 5 19.40 -46.84 -34.75
N SER A 6 20.40 -46.15 -34.22
CA SER A 6 20.48 -45.62 -32.87
C SER A 6 19.22 -44.79 -32.60
N ALA A 7 18.43 -45.21 -31.62
CA ALA A 7 17.24 -44.51 -31.12
C ALA A 7 17.61 -43.37 -30.13
N ASP A 8 18.86 -42.93 -30.17
CA ASP A 8 19.39 -41.86 -29.32
C ASP A 8 19.19 -40.53 -30.06
N SER A 9 18.33 -39.66 -29.52
CA SER A 9 18.14 -38.23 -29.85
C SER A 9 16.81 -37.83 -30.51
N GLU A 10 15.67 -38.38 -30.08
CA GLU A 10 14.35 -37.76 -30.33
C GLU A 10 13.88 -36.83 -29.20
N HIS A 11 14.76 -36.41 -28.30
CA HIS A 11 14.43 -35.31 -27.39
C HIS A 11 14.51 -34.00 -28.17
N GLY A 12 13.36 -33.53 -28.64
CA GLY A 12 13.22 -32.32 -29.43
C GLY A 12 13.77 -31.09 -28.70
N PRO A 13 13.97 -29.96 -29.41
CA PRO A 13 14.49 -28.72 -28.81
C PRO A 13 13.65 -28.22 -27.63
N LEU A 14 12.38 -28.63 -27.55
CA LEU A 14 11.49 -28.34 -26.44
C LEU A 14 11.88 -29.09 -25.14
N ASP A 15 12.27 -30.35 -25.23
CA ASP A 15 12.66 -31.16 -24.06
C ASP A 15 13.92 -30.57 -23.42
N GLY A 16 14.90 -30.19 -24.24
CA GLY A 16 16.11 -29.51 -23.78
C GLY A 16 15.81 -28.15 -23.14
N PHE A 17 14.82 -27.43 -23.66
CA PHE A 17 14.37 -26.16 -23.10
C PHE A 17 13.70 -26.35 -21.73
N LEU A 18 12.80 -27.32 -21.58
CA LEU A 18 12.12 -27.61 -20.31
C LEU A 18 13.05 -28.21 -19.25
N LEU A 19 14.08 -28.95 -19.67
CA LEU A 19 15.13 -29.41 -18.77
C LEU A 19 15.98 -28.25 -18.24
N LYS A 20 16.25 -27.24 -19.08
CA LYS A 20 17.01 -26.04 -18.71
C LYS A 20 16.20 -25.08 -17.83
N TYR A 21 14.89 -24.97 -18.07
CA TYR A 21 13.99 -24.08 -17.34
C TYR A 21 12.81 -24.87 -16.75
N PRO A 22 12.98 -25.50 -15.56
CA PRO A 22 11.94 -26.28 -14.92
C PRO A 22 10.68 -25.44 -14.68
N ALA A 23 9.54 -25.96 -15.12
CA ALA A 23 8.22 -25.35 -14.94
C ALA A 23 7.20 -26.43 -14.56
N ASP A 24 6.12 -26.04 -13.90
CA ASP A 24 5.01 -26.92 -13.57
C ASP A 24 4.28 -27.42 -14.83
N ASP A 25 3.55 -28.53 -14.70
CA ASP A 25 2.83 -29.17 -15.81
C ASP A 25 1.87 -28.19 -16.50
N ARG A 26 1.30 -27.26 -15.73
CA ARG A 26 0.33 -26.27 -16.24
C ARG A 26 1.00 -25.27 -17.19
N ALA A 27 2.19 -24.78 -16.86
CA ALA A 27 2.95 -23.89 -17.72
C ALA A 27 3.48 -24.62 -18.96
N GLN A 28 3.86 -25.88 -18.81
CA GLN A 28 4.27 -26.74 -19.94
C GLN A 28 3.10 -26.97 -20.91
N ASP A 29 1.92 -27.36 -20.41
CA ASP A 29 0.70 -27.52 -21.21
C ASP A 29 0.30 -26.23 -21.92
N PHE A 30 0.48 -25.08 -21.24
CA PHE A 30 0.19 -23.78 -21.82
C PHE A 30 1.13 -23.41 -22.97
N LEU A 31 2.40 -23.81 -22.89
CA LEU A 31 3.36 -23.67 -23.99
C LEU A 31 3.02 -24.64 -25.14
N LEU A 32 2.77 -25.91 -24.84
CA LEU A 32 2.45 -26.97 -25.81
C LEU A 32 1.14 -26.72 -26.58
N SER A 33 0.15 -26.08 -25.94
CA SER A 33 -1.11 -25.70 -26.57
C SER A 33 -1.03 -24.41 -27.42
N SER A 34 0.13 -23.76 -27.49
CA SER A 34 0.34 -22.57 -28.32
C SER A 34 0.73 -22.93 -29.75
N ALA A 35 0.54 -22.00 -30.70
CA ALA A 35 0.91 -22.22 -32.10
C ALA A 35 2.42 -22.53 -32.25
N PRO A 36 2.84 -23.38 -33.20
CA PRO A 36 4.26 -23.78 -33.34
C PRO A 36 5.22 -22.60 -33.42
N GLU A 37 4.83 -21.53 -34.12
CA GLU A 37 5.63 -20.32 -34.29
C GLU A 37 5.82 -19.55 -32.97
N VAL A 38 4.84 -19.62 -32.07
CA VAL A 38 4.94 -19.06 -30.72
C VAL A 38 5.91 -19.90 -29.90
N VAL A 39 5.82 -21.23 -29.97
CA VAL A 39 6.70 -22.15 -29.22
C VAL A 39 8.15 -21.95 -29.64
N GLU A 40 8.45 -21.95 -30.94
CA GLU A 40 9.81 -21.70 -31.45
C GLU A 40 10.37 -20.37 -30.98
N ARG A 41 9.54 -19.33 -31.02
CA ARG A 41 9.94 -17.99 -30.57
C ARG A 41 10.19 -17.93 -29.07
N VAL A 42 9.43 -18.67 -28.28
CA VAL A 42 9.65 -18.79 -26.83
C VAL A 42 10.97 -19.51 -26.55
N ILE A 43 11.22 -20.66 -27.19
CA ILE A 43 12.48 -21.40 -27.04
C ILE A 43 13.69 -20.51 -27.41
N ARG A 44 13.57 -19.72 -28.47
CA ARG A 44 14.64 -18.83 -28.94
C ARG A 44 14.88 -17.63 -28.04
N ASP A 45 13.81 -16.92 -27.66
CA ASP A 45 13.89 -15.57 -27.10
C ASP A 45 13.76 -15.55 -25.56
N PHE A 46 13.34 -16.65 -24.92
CA PHE A 46 13.20 -16.68 -23.46
C PHE A 46 14.56 -16.73 -22.76
N ARG A 47 14.91 -15.63 -22.08
CA ARG A 47 16.13 -15.44 -21.30
C ARG A 47 15.75 -14.77 -19.96
N PRO A 48 15.46 -15.54 -18.90
CA PRO A 48 15.12 -14.96 -17.60
C PRO A 48 16.33 -14.20 -17.03
N LEU A 49 16.07 -13.13 -16.26
CA LEU A 49 17.14 -12.30 -15.69
C LEU A 49 18.06 -13.09 -14.74
N ASN A 50 17.48 -14.02 -13.99
CA ASN A 50 18.19 -14.90 -13.08
C ASN A 50 18.09 -16.33 -13.60
N GLU A 51 19.21 -16.92 -14.02
CA GLU A 51 19.29 -18.35 -14.29
C GLU A 51 19.57 -19.11 -12.98
N GLY A 52 19.01 -20.31 -12.83
CA GLY A 52 19.10 -21.14 -11.62
C GLY A 52 17.92 -21.09 -10.65
N GLU A 53 16.83 -20.38 -10.96
CA GLU A 53 15.59 -20.45 -10.18
C GLU A 53 14.98 -21.86 -10.22
N ARG A 54 14.34 -22.30 -9.12
CA ARG A 54 13.76 -23.65 -9.00
C ARG A 54 12.45 -23.80 -9.79
N ASP A 55 11.80 -22.69 -10.13
CA ASP A 55 10.50 -22.68 -10.77
C ASP A 55 10.36 -21.45 -11.69
N TYR A 56 10.24 -21.70 -13.00
CA TYR A 56 10.04 -20.65 -14.01
C TYR A 56 8.59 -20.52 -14.48
N SER A 57 7.64 -21.23 -13.87
CA SER A 57 6.24 -21.35 -14.36
C SER A 57 5.57 -20.01 -14.61
N GLY A 58 5.71 -19.07 -13.67
CA GLY A 58 5.14 -17.73 -13.77
C GLY A 58 5.80 -16.87 -14.86
N LEU A 59 7.13 -16.93 -14.96
CA LEU A 59 7.90 -16.19 -15.96
C LEU A 59 7.63 -16.71 -17.37
N LEU A 60 7.67 -18.03 -17.54
CA LEU A 60 7.41 -18.71 -18.81
C LEU A 60 5.98 -18.41 -19.29
N THR A 61 4.97 -18.60 -18.43
CA THR A 61 3.56 -18.32 -18.77
C THR A 61 3.36 -16.87 -19.20
N SER A 62 3.97 -15.92 -18.48
CA SER A 62 3.88 -14.50 -18.79
C SER A 62 4.54 -14.17 -20.14
N PHE A 63 5.67 -14.80 -20.43
CA PHE A 63 6.37 -14.63 -21.71
C PHE A 63 5.59 -15.23 -22.88
N VAL A 64 5.05 -16.44 -22.74
CA VAL A 64 4.19 -17.09 -23.75
C VAL A 64 2.98 -16.20 -24.07
N LYS A 65 2.31 -15.64 -23.04
CA LYS A 65 1.20 -14.69 -23.23
C LYS A 65 1.63 -13.47 -24.05
N LYS A 66 2.79 -12.90 -23.75
CA LYS A 66 3.35 -11.75 -24.49
C LYS A 66 3.61 -12.08 -25.96
N VAL A 67 4.24 -13.24 -26.24
CA VAL A 67 4.52 -13.67 -27.61
C VAL A 67 3.24 -13.94 -28.39
N ARG A 68 2.23 -14.57 -27.78
CA ARG A 68 0.91 -14.79 -28.40
C ARG A 68 0.22 -13.48 -28.78
N LEU A 69 0.26 -12.48 -27.90
CA LEU A 69 -0.33 -11.17 -28.18
C LEU A 69 0.36 -10.51 -29.38
N GLN A 70 1.69 -10.55 -29.43
CA GLN A 70 2.45 -10.04 -30.58
C GLN A 70 2.18 -10.81 -31.87
N HIS A 71 1.96 -12.13 -31.78
CA HIS A 71 1.62 -12.96 -32.94
C HIS A 71 0.21 -12.65 -33.45
N SER A 72 -0.75 -12.35 -32.57
CA SER A 72 -2.10 -11.94 -32.99
C SER A 72 -2.14 -10.55 -33.63
N GLU A 73 -1.25 -9.64 -33.23
CA GLU A 73 -1.15 -8.30 -33.82
C GLU A 73 -0.49 -8.31 -35.21
N ARG A 74 0.43 -9.27 -35.46
CA ARG A 74 0.98 -9.52 -36.79
C ARG A 74 0.04 -10.39 -37.62
N GLY A 75 -1.23 -9.99 -37.72
CA GLY A 75 -2.27 -10.71 -38.46
C GLY A 75 -1.75 -11.28 -39.79
N PRO A 76 -2.32 -12.43 -40.23
CA PRO A 76 -1.79 -13.19 -41.37
C PRO A 76 -1.54 -12.24 -42.55
N PRO A 77 -0.39 -12.34 -43.25
CA PRO A 77 -0.04 -11.43 -44.34
C PRO A 77 -1.18 -11.44 -45.36
N GLY A 78 -1.98 -10.38 -45.32
CA GLY A 78 -3.17 -10.23 -46.12
C GLY A 78 -2.76 -10.12 -47.57
N ARG A 79 -3.30 -11.02 -48.38
CA ARG A 79 -3.33 -10.93 -49.84
C ARG A 79 -3.76 -9.52 -50.25
N GLU A 80 -2.81 -8.77 -50.80
CA GLU A 80 -3.08 -7.52 -51.51
C GLU A 80 -3.97 -7.81 -52.73
N GLY A 81 -5.09 -7.11 -52.84
CA GLY A 81 -5.84 -7.03 -54.09
C GLY A 81 -7.36 -7.08 -53.95
N ALA A 82 -7.98 -5.99 -53.50
CA ALA A 82 -9.30 -5.56 -53.99
C ALA A 82 -9.65 -4.14 -53.49
N PRO A 83 -9.96 -3.18 -54.37
CA PRO A 83 -10.42 -1.85 -53.98
C PRO A 83 -11.92 -1.90 -53.68
N HIS A 84 -12.29 -2.00 -52.40
CA HIS A 84 -13.68 -1.96 -51.97
C HIS A 84 -14.02 -0.69 -51.19
N ARG A 85 -14.98 0.02 -51.78
CA ARG A 85 -15.83 1.10 -51.27
C ARG A 85 -15.93 1.17 -49.75
N SER A 86 -15.65 2.38 -49.24
CA SER A 86 -15.94 2.85 -47.89
C SER A 86 -17.38 2.55 -47.47
N PRO A 87 -17.60 1.75 -46.41
CA PRO A 87 -18.87 1.72 -45.72
C PRO A 87 -18.85 2.78 -44.61
N GLU A 88 -19.90 3.59 -44.58
CA GLU A 88 -20.25 4.48 -43.49
C GLU A 88 -20.39 3.66 -42.19
N ARG A 89 -19.33 3.61 -41.37
CA ARG A 89 -19.38 3.03 -40.03
C ARG A 89 -19.94 4.06 -39.05
N ARG A 90 -21.27 4.06 -38.87
CA ARG A 90 -21.94 4.64 -37.70
C ARG A 90 -22.53 3.51 -36.87
N GLY A 91 -22.00 3.31 -35.64
CA GLY A 91 -22.79 2.76 -34.53
C GLY A 91 -22.41 1.39 -33.94
N HIS A 92 -21.30 0.74 -34.32
CA HIS A 92 -20.99 -0.60 -33.80
C HIS A 92 -20.10 -0.69 -32.55
N ASP A 93 -19.59 0.42 -32.01
CA ASP A 93 -18.52 0.36 -31.00
C ASP A 93 -19.01 0.21 -29.53
N SER A 94 -20.25 0.58 -29.21
CA SER A 94 -20.70 0.60 -27.79
C SER A 94 -21.00 -0.80 -27.23
N HIS A 95 -21.58 -1.69 -28.03
CA HIS A 95 -21.94 -3.03 -27.57
C HIS A 95 -20.71 -3.93 -27.36
N ASP A 96 -19.67 -3.76 -28.17
CA ASP A 96 -18.44 -4.55 -28.06
C ASP A 96 -17.60 -4.09 -26.85
N LEU A 97 -17.62 -2.78 -26.57
CA LEU A 97 -17.02 -2.24 -25.34
C LEU A 97 -17.67 -2.83 -24.09
N ARG A 98 -19.00 -2.92 -24.06
CA ARG A 98 -19.71 -3.47 -22.90
C ARG A 98 -19.36 -4.93 -22.65
N ARG A 99 -19.26 -5.75 -23.71
CA ARG A 99 -18.82 -7.16 -23.60
C ARG A 99 -17.37 -7.30 -23.12
N THR A 100 -16.49 -6.41 -23.55
CA THR A 100 -15.08 -6.42 -23.11
C THR A 100 -14.96 -6.00 -21.64
N VAL A 101 -15.73 -4.99 -21.21
CA VAL A 101 -15.84 -4.60 -19.79
C VAL A 101 -16.39 -5.75 -18.94
N ASP A 102 -17.44 -6.45 -19.38
CA ASP A 102 -17.99 -7.61 -18.66
C ASP A 102 -16.95 -8.73 -18.49
N LYS A 103 -16.19 -9.02 -19.55
CA LYS A 103 -15.11 -10.02 -19.51
C LYS A 103 -13.99 -9.60 -18.55
N PHE A 104 -13.67 -8.31 -18.52
CA PHE A 104 -12.67 -7.75 -17.61
C PHE A 104 -13.11 -7.87 -16.15
N CYS A 105 -14.35 -7.49 -15.82
CA CYS A 105 -14.90 -7.57 -14.47
C CYS A 105 -15.14 -9.01 -13.98
N ARG A 106 -15.28 -9.99 -14.88
CA ARG A 106 -15.24 -11.41 -14.51
C ARG A 106 -13.84 -11.87 -14.08
N ARG A 107 -12.79 -11.28 -14.64
CA ARG A 107 -11.40 -11.61 -14.27
C ARG A 107 -11.00 -10.91 -12.98
N TYR A 108 -11.46 -9.68 -12.78
CA TYR A 108 -11.23 -8.90 -11.57
C TYR A 108 -12.60 -8.58 -10.95
N PRO A 109 -13.07 -9.40 -10.00
CA PRO A 109 -14.35 -9.17 -9.35
C PRO A 109 -14.37 -7.78 -8.71
N VAL A 110 -15.26 -6.92 -9.20
CA VAL A 110 -15.44 -5.54 -8.70
C VAL A 110 -16.90 -5.32 -8.34
N ASP A 111 -17.15 -4.35 -7.47
CA ASP A 111 -18.50 -3.92 -7.10
C ASP A 111 -19.21 -3.20 -8.26
N ASP A 112 -20.54 -3.09 -8.15
CA ASP A 112 -21.38 -2.45 -9.17
C ASP A 112 -21.01 -0.98 -9.41
N ASP A 113 -20.47 -0.31 -8.39
CA ASP A 113 -20.04 1.09 -8.48
C ASP A 113 -18.77 1.23 -9.33
N ALA A 114 -17.77 0.38 -9.12
CA ALA A 114 -16.55 0.31 -9.94
C ALA A 114 -16.86 -0.11 -11.39
N TYR A 115 -17.77 -1.08 -11.57
CA TYR A 115 -18.25 -1.46 -12.89
C TYR A 115 -18.93 -0.27 -13.57
N GLY A 116 -19.85 0.40 -12.87
CA GLY A 116 -20.56 1.57 -13.37
C GLY A 116 -19.61 2.72 -13.73
N CYS A 117 -18.56 2.92 -12.95
CA CYS A 117 -17.50 3.89 -13.24
C CYS A 117 -16.82 3.57 -14.57
N LEU A 118 -16.35 2.33 -14.76
CA LEU A 118 -15.67 1.91 -15.99
C LEU A 118 -16.59 1.92 -17.23
N ALA A 119 -17.85 1.51 -17.08
CA ALA A 119 -18.83 1.48 -18.16
C ALA A 119 -19.26 2.88 -18.64
N LYS A 120 -19.21 3.89 -17.74
CA LYS A 120 -19.51 5.30 -18.06
C LYS A 120 -18.29 6.06 -18.60
N CYS A 121 -17.08 5.50 -18.51
CA CYS A 121 -15.88 6.14 -19.04
C CYS A 121 -15.93 6.27 -20.57
N PRO A 122 -15.29 7.31 -21.14
CA PRO A 122 -15.00 7.36 -22.58
C PRO A 122 -14.31 6.08 -23.06
N THR A 123 -14.64 5.64 -24.28
CA THR A 123 -14.19 4.36 -24.85
C THR A 123 -12.67 4.20 -24.82
N ASP A 124 -11.94 5.27 -25.13
CA ASP A 124 -10.48 5.32 -25.12
C ASP A 124 -9.90 5.12 -23.71
N VAL A 125 -10.51 5.74 -22.69
CA VAL A 125 -10.14 5.58 -21.29
C VAL A 125 -10.42 4.15 -20.82
N ALA A 126 -11.61 3.61 -21.13
CA ALA A 126 -11.98 2.24 -20.74
C ALA A 126 -11.05 1.20 -21.37
N LEU A 127 -10.72 1.33 -22.65
CA LEU A 127 -9.75 0.45 -23.34
C LEU A 127 -8.35 0.56 -22.72
N ARG A 128 -7.91 1.77 -22.38
CA ARG A 128 -6.63 1.99 -21.71
C ARG A 128 -6.58 1.32 -20.34
N VAL A 129 -7.64 1.47 -19.54
CA VAL A 129 -7.77 0.83 -18.24
C VAL A 129 -7.71 -0.70 -18.39
N MET A 130 -8.49 -1.28 -19.31
CA MET A 130 -8.47 -2.72 -19.54
C MET A 130 -7.10 -3.25 -20.00
N ARG A 131 -6.35 -2.46 -20.78
CA ARG A 131 -5.01 -2.81 -21.26
C ARG A 131 -3.95 -2.72 -20.16
N ASP A 132 -3.95 -1.62 -19.41
CA ASP A 132 -2.82 -1.21 -18.56
C ASP A 132 -3.04 -1.53 -17.08
N PHE A 133 -4.27 -1.83 -16.65
CA PHE A 133 -4.55 -2.20 -15.26
C PHE A 133 -3.86 -3.52 -14.90
N ARG A 134 -2.93 -3.45 -13.94
CA ARG A 134 -2.19 -4.58 -13.39
C ARG A 134 -2.22 -4.47 -11.86
N PRO A 135 -3.15 -5.17 -11.18
CA PRO A 135 -3.19 -5.13 -9.73
C PRO A 135 -1.89 -5.73 -9.16
N PRO A 136 -1.41 -5.25 -7.99
CA PRO A 136 -0.14 -5.70 -7.41
C PRO A 136 -0.11 -7.21 -7.15
N ARG A 137 -1.26 -7.81 -6.83
CA ARG A 137 -1.41 -9.26 -6.67
C ARG A 137 -2.74 -9.72 -7.27
N GLU A 138 -2.70 -10.80 -8.04
CA GLU A 138 -3.92 -11.48 -8.49
C GLU A 138 -4.47 -12.31 -7.31
N GLY A 139 -5.70 -11.99 -6.88
CA GLY A 139 -6.45 -12.65 -5.81
C GLY A 139 -6.90 -11.73 -4.66
N GLU A 140 -6.61 -10.43 -4.73
CA GLU A 140 -6.99 -9.47 -3.68
C GLU A 140 -8.50 -9.19 -3.69
N ALA A 141 -9.08 -8.94 -2.50
CA ALA A 141 -10.50 -8.63 -2.37
C ALA A 141 -10.86 -7.21 -2.86
N ASP A 142 -9.87 -6.31 -2.94
CA ASP A 142 -10.11 -4.86 -3.09
C ASP A 142 -9.91 -4.33 -4.52
N TYR A 143 -10.21 -5.13 -5.55
CA TYR A 143 -10.08 -4.69 -6.94
C TYR A 143 -10.90 -3.43 -7.25
N SER A 144 -12.07 -3.27 -6.61
CA SER A 144 -12.94 -2.10 -6.82
C SER A 144 -12.21 -0.78 -6.53
N ALA A 145 -11.50 -0.69 -5.40
CA ALA A 145 -10.79 0.52 -4.99
C ALA A 145 -9.58 0.80 -5.89
N LEU A 146 -8.84 -0.25 -6.26
CA LEU A 146 -7.70 -0.16 -7.17
C LEU A 146 -8.15 0.29 -8.56
N LEU A 147 -9.23 -0.30 -9.09
CA LEU A 147 -9.77 0.03 -10.40
C LEU A 147 -10.27 1.48 -10.44
N LYS A 148 -11.08 1.93 -9.47
CA LYS A 148 -11.56 3.32 -9.40
C LYS A 148 -10.40 4.32 -9.33
N THR A 149 -9.33 3.99 -8.61
CA THR A 149 -8.13 4.84 -8.52
C THR A 149 -7.37 4.88 -9.85
N PHE A 150 -7.26 3.74 -10.54
CA PHE A 150 -6.61 3.69 -11.85
C PHE A 150 -7.41 4.38 -12.95
N VAL A 151 -8.74 4.23 -12.95
CA VAL A 151 -9.65 4.97 -13.84
C VAL A 151 -9.45 6.48 -13.69
N ARG A 152 -9.43 6.98 -12.44
CA ARG A 152 -9.14 8.39 -12.15
C ARG A 152 -7.79 8.84 -12.70
N LYS A 153 -6.74 8.02 -12.53
CA LYS A 153 -5.41 8.28 -13.09
C LYS A 153 -5.45 8.38 -14.62
N CYS A 154 -6.13 7.45 -15.30
CA CYS A 154 -6.26 7.48 -16.76
C CYS A 154 -7.03 8.71 -17.25
N HIS A 155 -8.04 9.17 -16.52
CA HIS A 155 -8.74 10.42 -16.81
C HIS A 155 -7.82 11.64 -16.73
N THR A 156 -7.02 11.76 -15.67
CA THR A 156 -6.06 12.86 -15.51
C THR A 156 -5.03 12.87 -16.63
N GLU A 157 -4.49 11.72 -16.99
CA GLU A 157 -3.48 11.60 -18.05
C GLU A 157 -4.05 11.81 -19.47
N GLY A 158 -5.29 11.35 -19.72
CA GLY A 158 -5.96 11.54 -21.01
C GLY A 158 -6.29 13.00 -21.32
N HIS A 159 -6.63 13.78 -20.30
CA HIS A 159 -6.93 15.20 -20.44
C HIS A 159 -5.70 16.04 -20.84
N VAL A 160 -4.51 15.59 -20.43
CA VAL A 160 -3.23 16.22 -20.79
C VAL A 160 -2.79 15.82 -22.21
N ALA A 161 -3.08 14.60 -22.65
CA ALA A 161 -2.74 14.14 -24.00
C ALA A 161 -3.61 14.81 -25.09
N ALA A 162 -4.90 15.04 -24.81
CA ALA A 162 -5.83 15.68 -25.75
C ALA A 162 -5.49 17.16 -26.05
N THR A 163 -4.83 17.85 -25.11
CA THR A 163 -4.37 19.25 -25.29
C THR A 163 -3.07 19.36 -26.10
N TYR A 164 -2.42 18.25 -26.43
CA TYR A 164 -1.12 18.22 -27.11
C TYR A 164 -1.10 17.47 -28.44
N ALA A 165 -2.23 17.02 -28.97
CA ALA A 165 -2.26 16.39 -30.29
C ALA A 165 -1.81 17.43 -31.35
N PRO A 166 -0.64 17.25 -32.00
CA PRO A 166 -0.23 18.15 -33.06
C PRO A 166 -1.13 17.88 -34.27
N SER A 167 -1.89 18.88 -34.68
CA SER A 167 -2.68 18.89 -35.91
C SER A 167 -1.77 18.57 -37.11
N ARG A 168 -1.64 17.29 -37.46
CA ARG A 168 -0.97 16.86 -38.69
C ARG A 168 -1.90 17.08 -39.86
N GLY A 169 -1.64 18.18 -40.58
CA GLY A 169 -1.57 18.21 -42.03
C GLY A 169 -2.82 17.81 -42.81
N ARG A 170 -3.68 18.79 -43.11
CA ARG A 170 -4.27 18.88 -44.45
C ARG A 170 -3.59 20.03 -45.19
N GLU A 171 -2.56 19.64 -45.91
CA GLU A 171 -1.86 20.42 -46.92
C GLU A 171 -2.84 20.65 -48.09
N ARG A 172 -3.34 21.88 -48.21
CA ARG A 172 -3.79 22.45 -49.48
C ARG A 172 -3.23 23.85 -49.57
N ASP A 173 -2.01 23.87 -50.10
CA ASP A 173 -1.61 24.73 -51.21
C ASP A 173 -2.65 25.78 -51.63
N ARG A 174 -2.44 27.01 -51.15
CA ARG A 174 -2.59 28.26 -51.91
C ARG A 174 -2.05 29.40 -51.06
N GLY A 175 -1.02 30.05 -51.59
CA GLY A 175 -0.30 31.13 -50.94
C GLY A 175 -1.16 32.35 -50.63
N GLU A 176 -0.77 33.04 -49.56
CA GLU A 176 -0.60 34.50 -49.52
C GLU A 176 -0.13 34.89 -48.10
N ASP A 177 1.13 35.32 -48.01
CA ASP A 177 1.62 36.44 -47.20
C ASP A 177 0.88 36.79 -45.89
N ARG A 178 0.87 35.88 -44.92
CA ARG A 178 0.56 36.23 -43.52
C ARG A 178 1.64 35.71 -42.58
N ARG A 179 2.40 36.68 -42.08
CA ARG A 179 3.42 36.58 -41.03
C ARG A 179 2.97 35.60 -39.93
N PRO A 180 3.80 34.60 -39.56
CA PRO A 180 3.45 33.68 -38.49
C PRO A 180 3.52 34.41 -37.15
N HIS A 181 2.35 34.69 -36.55
CA HIS A 181 2.28 34.97 -35.13
C HIS A 181 2.73 33.73 -34.38
N ARG A 182 4.00 33.80 -33.96
CA ARG A 182 4.72 32.88 -33.07
C ARG A 182 4.07 32.90 -31.68
N GLY A 183 2.82 32.47 -31.58
CA GLY A 183 2.04 32.31 -30.36
C GLY A 183 2.24 30.93 -29.74
N GLY A 184 3.48 30.48 -29.63
CA GLY A 184 3.81 29.32 -28.80
C GLY A 184 3.61 29.73 -27.35
N GLY A 185 2.38 29.54 -26.84
CA GLY A 185 2.02 29.80 -25.45
C GLY A 185 3.01 29.06 -24.56
N ARG A 186 3.94 29.81 -23.96
CA ARG A 186 4.82 29.27 -22.94
C ARG A 186 3.91 28.80 -21.82
N ARG A 187 3.88 27.48 -21.60
CA ARG A 187 3.25 26.92 -20.41
C ARG A 187 3.89 27.56 -19.19
N SER A 188 3.07 27.84 -18.19
CA SER A 188 3.60 28.42 -16.97
C SER A 188 4.52 27.37 -16.30
N PRO A 189 5.62 27.78 -15.65
CA PRO A 189 6.46 26.86 -14.88
C PRO A 189 5.66 26.04 -13.86
N MET A 190 4.56 26.62 -13.36
CA MET A 190 3.60 25.97 -12.47
C MET A 190 2.90 24.78 -13.15
N GLU A 191 2.44 24.91 -14.41
CA GLU A 191 1.82 23.80 -15.14
C GLU A 191 2.79 22.66 -15.41
N ASP A 192 4.05 22.98 -15.75
CA ASP A 192 5.09 21.96 -15.96
C ASP A 192 5.40 21.21 -14.65
N PHE A 193 5.44 21.94 -13.53
CA PHE A 193 5.64 21.37 -12.20
C PHE A 193 4.48 20.44 -11.79
N LEU A 194 3.23 20.88 -11.97
CA LEU A 194 2.04 20.08 -11.66
C LEU A 194 1.90 18.86 -12.59
N GLY A 195 2.39 18.95 -13.83
CA GLY A 195 2.47 17.81 -14.75
C GLY A 195 3.45 16.73 -14.28
N ARG A 196 4.54 17.13 -13.60
CA ARG A 196 5.53 16.19 -13.05
C ARG A 196 5.10 15.59 -11.71
N TYR A 197 4.43 16.37 -10.88
CA TYR A 197 3.98 15.95 -9.54
C TYR A 197 2.45 16.08 -9.45
N PRO A 198 1.69 15.01 -9.81
CA PRO A 198 0.24 15.05 -9.74
C PRO A 198 -0.21 15.18 -8.28
N ILE A 199 -0.73 16.34 -7.93
CA ILE A 199 -1.34 16.65 -6.63
C ILE A 199 -2.84 16.86 -6.81
N ASP A 200 -3.60 16.72 -5.73
CA ASP A 200 -5.02 17.05 -5.74
C ASP A 200 -5.28 18.56 -5.83
N ASN A 201 -6.54 18.92 -6.13
CA ASN A 201 -6.95 20.32 -6.28
C ASN A 201 -6.73 21.14 -5.02
N ARG A 202 -6.86 20.53 -3.82
CA ARG A 202 -6.70 21.26 -2.55
C ARG A 202 -5.25 21.66 -2.32
N ALA A 203 -4.30 20.75 -2.57
CA ALA A 203 -2.87 21.04 -2.48
C ALA A 203 -2.45 22.05 -3.56
N ARG A 204 -3.06 21.97 -4.75
CA ARG A 204 -2.86 22.95 -5.82
C ARG A 204 -3.33 24.35 -5.43
N GLU A 205 -4.59 24.49 -4.99
CA GLU A 205 -5.13 25.77 -4.49
C GLU A 205 -4.27 26.33 -3.36
N TYR A 206 -3.78 25.46 -2.47
CA TYR A 206 -2.89 25.87 -1.40
C TYR A 206 -1.56 26.41 -1.93
N LEU A 207 -0.95 25.76 -2.91
CA LEU A 207 0.27 26.24 -3.57
C LEU A 207 0.05 27.57 -4.31
N GLU A 208 -1.04 27.69 -5.09
CA GLU A 208 -1.40 28.91 -5.83
C GLU A 208 -1.72 30.09 -4.90
N SER A 209 -2.18 29.83 -3.68
CA SER A 209 -2.43 30.86 -2.66
C SER A 209 -1.18 31.41 -1.96
N LEU A 210 -0.01 30.78 -2.16
CA LEU A 210 1.24 31.22 -1.52
C LEU A 210 1.82 32.47 -2.20
N PRO A 211 2.62 33.28 -1.48
CA PRO A 211 3.42 34.33 -2.11
C PRO A 211 4.33 33.77 -3.22
N ALA A 212 4.54 34.54 -4.29
CA ALA A 212 5.31 34.10 -5.47
C ALA A 212 6.73 33.59 -5.11
N GLU A 213 7.37 34.22 -4.13
CA GLU A 213 8.69 33.83 -3.60
C GLU A 213 8.68 32.40 -3.01
N VAL A 214 7.62 32.06 -2.25
CA VAL A 214 7.46 30.72 -1.65
C VAL A 214 7.09 29.71 -2.72
N GLN A 215 6.28 30.09 -3.72
CA GLN A 215 5.97 29.22 -4.85
C GLN A 215 7.24 28.84 -5.62
N GLU A 216 8.11 29.81 -5.91
CA GLU A 216 9.38 29.57 -6.61
C GLU A 216 10.33 28.69 -5.79
N LEU A 217 10.41 28.90 -4.47
CA LEU A 217 11.17 28.05 -3.56
C LEU A 217 10.64 26.60 -3.57
N VAL A 218 9.32 26.44 -3.51
CA VAL A 218 8.70 25.11 -3.56
C VAL A 218 8.95 24.43 -4.90
N MET A 219 8.77 25.14 -6.02
CA MET A 219 9.00 24.57 -7.35
C MET A 219 10.48 24.18 -7.59
N SER A 220 11.43 24.92 -7.02
CA SER A 220 12.87 24.66 -7.17
C SER A 220 13.39 23.57 -6.23
N GLU A 221 12.99 23.58 -4.96
CA GLU A 221 13.55 22.69 -3.92
C GLU A 221 12.76 21.40 -3.69
N PHE A 222 11.49 21.33 -4.11
CA PHE A 222 10.69 20.13 -3.87
C PHE A 222 11.26 18.94 -4.68
N ARG A 223 11.86 18.01 -3.95
CA ARG A 223 12.46 16.76 -4.46
C ARG A 223 12.00 15.60 -3.58
N PRO A 224 10.87 14.95 -3.89
CA PRO A 224 10.40 13.81 -3.12
C PRO A 224 11.43 12.68 -3.16
N LYS A 225 11.54 11.92 -2.05
CA LYS A 225 12.58 10.88 -1.91
C LYS A 225 12.48 9.78 -2.96
N ARG A 226 11.29 9.54 -3.49
CA ARG A 226 11.04 8.61 -4.60
C ARG A 226 10.06 9.26 -5.57
N GLU A 227 10.42 9.30 -6.85
CA GLU A 227 9.47 9.68 -7.91
C GLU A 227 8.53 8.49 -8.18
N GLY A 228 7.24 8.77 -8.28
CA GLY A 228 6.16 7.80 -8.52
C GLY A 228 5.29 7.47 -7.30
N GLU A 229 5.49 8.15 -6.16
CA GLU A 229 4.64 7.96 -4.98
C GLU A 229 3.20 8.47 -5.24
N ALA A 230 2.21 7.79 -4.65
CA ALA A 230 0.79 8.12 -4.87
C ALA A 230 0.36 9.41 -4.13
N ASP A 231 1.11 9.82 -3.10
CA ASP A 231 0.66 10.80 -2.11
C ASP A 231 1.41 12.14 -2.19
N TYR A 232 1.66 12.64 -3.41
CA TYR A 232 2.36 13.92 -3.58
C TYR A 232 1.65 15.08 -2.88
N SER A 233 0.32 15.09 -2.78
CA SER A 233 -0.43 16.14 -2.09
C SER A 233 0.03 16.34 -0.64
N SER A 234 0.19 15.24 0.11
CA SER A 234 0.59 15.28 1.52
C SER A 234 2.03 15.76 1.69
N LEU A 235 2.93 15.25 0.84
CA LEU A 235 4.33 15.64 0.82
C LEU A 235 4.49 17.12 0.45
N MET A 236 3.75 17.59 -0.56
CA MET A 236 3.74 18.98 -1.01
C MET A 236 3.26 19.91 0.10
N THR A 237 2.12 19.59 0.74
CA THR A 237 1.55 20.42 1.80
C THR A 237 2.48 20.51 3.02
N SER A 238 3.13 19.39 3.37
CA SER A 238 4.13 19.34 4.44
C SER A 238 5.38 20.17 4.10
N PHE A 239 5.85 20.09 2.85
CA PHE A 239 7.00 20.85 2.37
C PHE A 239 6.70 22.36 2.33
N ILE A 240 5.54 22.76 1.78
CA ILE A 240 5.05 24.15 1.81
C ILE A 240 5.03 24.68 3.25
N THR A 241 4.51 23.88 4.19
CA THR A 241 4.43 24.27 5.61
C THR A 241 5.81 24.51 6.20
N ARG A 242 6.80 23.70 5.81
CA ARG A 242 8.20 23.88 6.20
C ARG A 242 8.83 25.12 5.55
N CYS A 243 8.65 25.31 4.25
CA CYS A 243 9.15 26.51 3.55
C CYS A 243 8.61 27.78 4.20
N ARG A 244 7.33 27.82 4.58
CA ARG A 244 6.74 28.96 5.30
C ARG A 244 7.39 29.24 6.66
N GLN A 245 7.81 28.19 7.36
CA GLN A 245 8.52 28.32 8.64
C GLN A 245 9.95 28.83 8.43
N ASP A 246 10.65 28.31 7.42
CA ASP A 246 12.05 28.66 7.14
C ASP A 246 12.19 30.04 6.48
N SER A 247 11.20 30.49 5.70
CA SER A 247 11.26 31.76 4.97
C SER A 247 11.20 33.00 5.88
N GLY A 248 10.74 32.87 7.13
CA GLY A 248 10.56 34.01 8.06
C GLY A 248 9.59 35.12 7.60
N VAL A 249 9.04 35.03 6.38
CA VAL A 249 8.15 36.03 5.76
C VAL A 249 6.86 36.19 6.56
N GLN A 250 6.41 35.15 7.26
CA GLN A 250 5.19 35.21 8.06
C GLN A 250 5.37 35.96 9.40
N GLU A 251 6.61 36.11 9.89
CA GLU A 251 6.88 36.93 11.08
C GLU A 251 6.94 38.43 10.79
N ARG A 252 7.15 38.84 9.52
CA ARG A 252 7.24 40.28 9.17
C ARG A 252 5.91 40.90 8.76
N ALA A 253 5.04 40.17 8.05
CA ALA A 253 3.73 40.71 7.63
C ALA A 253 2.72 40.83 8.78
N SER A 254 2.95 40.14 9.91
CA SER A 254 2.13 40.24 11.13
C SER A 254 2.71 41.23 12.16
N ARG A 255 3.89 41.80 11.89
CA ARG A 255 4.50 42.86 12.70
C ARG A 255 4.23 44.22 12.06
N ILE A 256 2.98 44.68 12.19
CA ILE A 256 2.75 46.13 12.30
C ILE A 256 3.63 46.59 13.47
N PRO A 257 4.45 47.66 13.32
CA PRO A 257 5.23 48.20 14.41
C PRO A 257 4.28 48.90 15.39
N VAL A 258 3.58 48.11 16.20
CA VAL A 258 3.08 48.58 17.48
C VAL A 258 4.32 48.82 18.32
N GLN A 259 4.65 50.10 18.48
CA GLN A 259 5.64 50.57 19.44
C GLN A 259 5.50 49.76 20.74
N PRO A 260 6.60 49.38 21.40
CA PRO A 260 6.53 48.85 22.75
C PRO A 260 6.12 50.00 23.66
N GLN A 261 4.81 50.29 23.71
CA GLN A 261 4.22 50.74 24.93
C GLN A 261 4.44 49.59 25.91
N ARG A 262 5.53 49.76 26.63
CA ARG A 262 5.80 49.22 27.95
C ARG A 262 4.59 49.56 28.82
N GLN A 263 3.49 48.84 28.61
CA GLN A 263 2.47 48.69 29.61
C GLN A 263 3.15 47.88 30.70
N GLU A 264 3.70 48.62 31.64
CA GLU A 264 3.80 48.20 33.03
C GLU A 264 2.37 47.90 33.52
N VAL A 265 1.80 46.80 33.02
CA VAL A 265 0.91 46.02 33.86
C VAL A 265 1.84 45.41 34.89
N VAL A 266 1.99 46.17 35.97
CA VAL A 266 2.21 45.64 37.32
C VAL A 266 0.97 44.80 37.68
N ALA A 267 0.67 43.78 36.87
CA ALA A 267 -0.28 42.76 37.20
C ALA A 267 0.48 41.90 38.20
N ALA A 268 0.20 42.14 39.48
CA ALA A 268 0.45 41.21 40.56
C ALA A 268 0.19 39.81 39.98
N ALA A 269 1.26 39.00 39.89
CA ALA A 269 1.17 37.66 39.35
C ALA A 269 -0.04 37.01 40.02
N PRO A 270 -1.13 36.72 39.28
CA PRO A 270 -2.16 35.90 39.85
C PRO A 270 -1.42 34.64 40.24
N THR A 271 -1.42 34.32 41.53
CA THR A 271 -1.11 32.98 42.01
C THR A 271 -2.26 32.14 41.47
N GLY A 272 -2.14 31.85 40.17
CA GLY A 272 -3.24 31.49 39.32
C GLY A 272 -3.70 30.12 39.74
N ASP A 273 -4.93 30.09 40.24
CA ASP A 273 -5.63 28.85 40.53
C ASP A 273 -5.61 28.01 39.24
N LEU A 274 -5.10 26.77 39.31
CA LEU A 274 -4.99 25.90 38.13
C LEU A 274 -6.38 25.67 37.52
N GLU A 275 -7.41 25.70 38.36
CA GLU A 275 -8.82 25.63 38.06
C GLU A 275 -9.29 26.79 37.17
N GLU A 276 -8.78 28.01 37.37
CA GLU A 276 -9.07 29.15 36.50
C GLU A 276 -8.41 28.96 35.13
N PHE A 277 -7.16 28.49 35.11
CA PHE A 277 -6.47 28.15 33.86
C PHE A 277 -7.23 27.06 33.08
N ARG A 278 -7.78 26.06 33.78
CA ARG A 278 -8.61 25.01 33.18
C ARG A 278 -9.92 25.54 32.59
N ARG A 279 -10.51 26.59 33.18
CA ARG A 279 -11.71 27.26 32.64
C ARG A 279 -11.39 28.05 31.38
N LEU A 280 -10.23 28.71 31.34
CA LEU A 280 -9.77 29.48 30.18
C LEU A 280 -9.32 28.59 29.01
N TYR A 281 -8.71 27.45 29.33
CA TYR A 281 -8.24 26.46 28.35
C TYR A 281 -8.83 25.09 28.66
N PRO A 282 -10.05 24.80 28.16
CA PRO A 282 -10.69 23.51 28.38
C PRO A 282 -9.76 22.35 28.00
N MET A 283 -9.52 21.46 28.95
CA MET A 283 -8.68 20.27 28.79
C MET A 283 -9.25 19.11 29.60
N ASP A 284 -8.90 17.89 29.19
CA ASP A 284 -9.28 16.66 29.89
C ASP A 284 -8.61 16.56 31.28
N ASP A 285 -9.16 15.67 32.12
CA ASP A 285 -8.65 15.47 33.48
C ASP A 285 -7.20 14.99 33.49
N ARG A 286 -6.77 14.28 32.45
CA ARG A 286 -5.44 13.69 32.38
C ARG A 286 -4.37 14.74 32.10
N ALA A 287 -4.62 15.66 31.18
CA ALA A 287 -3.76 16.80 30.90
C ALA A 287 -3.72 17.73 32.11
N PHE A 288 -4.86 17.92 32.78
CA PHE A 288 -4.92 18.70 34.02
C PHE A 288 -4.10 18.05 35.14
N GLU A 289 -4.26 16.75 35.38
CA GLU A 289 -3.45 15.99 36.35
C GLU A 289 -1.96 16.07 36.01
N PHE A 290 -1.60 16.00 34.73
CA PHE A 290 -0.22 16.14 34.27
C PHE A 290 0.36 17.54 34.54
N LEU A 291 -0.46 18.60 34.41
CA LEU A 291 -0.10 19.96 34.80
C LEU A 291 0.05 20.06 36.32
N THR A 292 -0.92 19.58 37.10
CA THR A 292 -0.94 19.66 38.56
C THR A 292 0.22 18.90 39.22
N THR A 293 0.62 17.76 38.64
CA THR A 293 1.77 16.96 39.09
C THR A 293 3.12 17.51 38.63
N SER A 294 3.15 18.61 37.87
CA SER A 294 4.40 19.27 37.46
C SER A 294 5.04 20.04 38.61
N PRO A 295 6.39 20.18 38.61
CA PRO A 295 7.09 21.04 39.56
C PRO A 295 6.49 22.45 39.61
N PRO A 296 6.45 23.11 40.79
CA PRO A 296 5.82 24.41 40.94
C PRO A 296 6.39 25.45 39.99
N GLU A 297 7.70 25.43 39.74
CA GLU A 297 8.38 26.36 38.83
C GLU A 297 7.88 26.21 37.38
N VAL A 298 7.60 24.98 36.97
CA VAL A 298 7.05 24.67 35.65
C VAL A 298 5.60 25.14 35.55
N ARG A 299 4.78 24.91 36.60
CA ARG A 299 3.39 25.35 36.61
C ARG A 299 3.27 26.87 36.52
N GLU A 300 4.03 27.58 37.36
CA GLU A 300 4.08 29.06 37.34
C GLU A 300 4.52 29.58 35.98
N HIS A 301 5.54 28.97 35.37
CA HIS A 301 5.98 29.35 34.04
C HIS A 301 4.87 29.17 33.00
N ILE A 302 4.17 28.04 33.00
CA ILE A 302 3.07 27.77 32.06
C ILE A 302 1.92 28.75 32.26
N LEU A 303 1.51 29.01 33.50
CA LEU A 303 0.46 29.97 33.82
C LEU A 303 0.81 31.38 33.31
N ALA A 304 2.09 31.75 33.31
CA ALA A 304 2.57 33.05 32.84
C ALA A 304 2.76 33.14 31.32
N THR A 305 3.15 32.05 30.65
CA THR A 305 3.66 32.12 29.26
C THR A 305 2.87 31.33 28.23
N PHE A 306 1.92 30.49 28.63
CA PHE A 306 1.18 29.65 27.70
C PHE A 306 0.27 30.49 26.77
N GLN A 307 0.57 30.43 25.47
CA GLN A 307 -0.25 31.03 24.41
C GLN A 307 -0.52 29.98 23.32
N PRO A 308 -1.74 29.42 23.24
CA PRO A 308 -2.04 28.42 22.25
C PRO A 308 -2.04 29.02 20.83
N ARG A 309 -1.52 28.26 19.86
CA ARG A 309 -1.46 28.68 18.44
C ARG A 309 -2.84 28.92 17.82
N ARG A 310 -3.87 28.28 18.37
CA ARG A 310 -5.27 28.42 17.97
C ARG A 310 -6.02 28.87 19.21
N GLN A 311 -6.54 30.10 19.21
CA GLN A 311 -7.24 30.67 20.37
C GLN A 311 -8.69 30.17 20.51
N ASN A 312 -9.22 29.52 19.48
CA ASN A 312 -10.60 29.04 19.42
C ASN A 312 -10.68 27.52 19.34
N ASP A 313 -9.70 26.80 19.91
CA ASP A 313 -9.80 25.35 20.01
C ASP A 313 -10.80 24.96 21.12
N THR A 314 -11.43 23.80 20.96
CA THR A 314 -12.37 23.25 21.96
C THR A 314 -11.66 22.32 22.95
N ASP A 315 -10.48 21.83 22.58
CA ASP A 315 -9.67 20.93 23.40
C ASP A 315 -8.20 21.36 23.38
N TYR A 316 -7.70 21.82 24.53
CA TYR A 316 -6.32 22.25 24.73
C TYR A 316 -5.44 21.18 25.38
N SER A 317 -5.93 19.94 25.57
CA SER A 317 -5.22 18.86 26.27
C SER A 317 -3.86 18.56 25.66
N ALA A 318 -3.79 18.41 24.34
CA ALA A 318 -2.54 18.13 23.63
C ALA A 318 -1.57 19.34 23.62
N PRO A 319 -2.00 20.58 23.28
CA PRO A 319 -1.17 21.78 23.38
C PRO A 319 -0.56 22.00 24.77
N VAL A 320 -1.38 21.89 25.84
CA VAL A 320 -0.92 22.09 27.22
C VAL A 320 0.08 21.00 27.61
N THR A 321 -0.25 19.73 27.36
CA THR A 321 0.66 18.61 27.67
C THR A 321 1.99 18.72 26.95
N ALA A 322 1.99 19.14 25.67
CA ALA A 322 3.20 19.36 24.90
C ALA A 322 4.04 20.50 25.49
N TYR A 323 3.40 21.60 25.87
CA TYR A 323 4.09 22.75 26.47
C TYR A 323 4.67 22.42 27.85
N VAL A 324 3.93 21.69 28.70
CA VAL A 324 4.42 21.18 29.99
C VAL A 324 5.72 20.39 29.82
N ARG A 325 5.78 19.49 28.82
CA ARG A 325 6.99 18.71 28.55
C ARG A 325 8.17 19.58 28.14
N GLU A 326 7.93 20.60 27.34
CA GLU A 326 8.97 21.52 26.90
C GLU A 326 9.50 22.36 28.08
N CYS A 327 8.61 22.90 28.92
CA CYS A 327 9.02 23.63 30.13
C CYS A 327 9.84 22.75 31.09
N ARG A 328 9.43 21.48 31.31
CA ARG A 328 10.20 20.52 32.11
C ARG A 328 11.59 20.23 31.52
N LYS A 329 11.69 20.18 30.19
CA LYS A 329 12.97 19.98 29.49
C LYS A 329 13.90 21.17 29.68
N GLN A 330 13.35 22.40 29.68
CA GLN A 330 14.11 23.64 29.86
C GLN A 330 14.52 23.90 31.31
N SER A 331 13.71 23.49 32.30
CA SER A 331 14.06 23.64 33.72
C SER A 331 15.23 22.77 34.16
N GLY A 332 15.75 21.90 33.28
CA GLY A 332 16.96 21.12 33.52
C GLY A 332 16.82 20.12 34.66
N THR A 333 15.63 19.97 35.25
CA THR A 333 15.30 18.95 36.23
C THR A 333 15.38 17.61 35.49
N PRO A 334 16.48 16.84 35.68
CA PRO A 334 16.63 15.58 34.98
C PRO A 334 15.46 14.74 35.39
N PHE A 335 14.67 14.33 34.41
CA PHE A 335 13.50 13.50 34.61
C PHE A 335 13.98 12.26 35.38
N SER A 336 13.69 12.23 36.68
CA SER A 336 13.78 10.99 37.44
C SER A 336 12.71 10.12 36.82
N SER A 337 13.14 9.27 35.90
CA SER A 337 12.30 8.32 35.18
C SER A 337 11.71 7.25 36.10
N GLY A 338 11.72 7.49 37.42
CA GLY A 338 10.73 6.98 38.35
C GLY A 338 9.34 7.51 37.99
N THR A 339 8.75 6.97 36.93
CA THR A 339 7.31 6.73 36.94
C THR A 339 6.93 6.11 38.29
N PRO A 340 5.98 6.67 39.05
CA PRO A 340 5.40 5.99 40.23
C PRO A 340 4.57 4.75 39.85
N PHE A 341 4.63 4.29 38.60
CA PHE A 341 3.91 3.12 38.08
C PHE A 341 4.84 2.18 37.31
N SER A 342 5.95 1.81 37.95
CA SER A 342 6.80 0.69 37.51
C SER A 342 7.02 -0.28 38.67
N ALA A 343 6.08 -1.20 38.83
CA ALA A 343 6.19 -2.43 39.62
C ALA A 343 5.69 -3.58 38.71
N GLY A 344 6.37 -4.71 38.50
CA GLY A 344 7.61 -5.20 39.06
C GLY A 344 8.34 -6.10 38.05
N GLY A 345 9.67 -5.98 38.04
CA GLY A 345 10.58 -6.97 37.46
C GLY A 345 11.16 -7.81 38.59
N ALA A 346 10.93 -9.12 38.55
CA ALA A 346 11.66 -10.07 39.36
C ALA A 346 13.03 -10.36 38.72
N GLU A 347 14.04 -10.33 39.58
CA GLU A 347 15.43 -10.66 39.37
C GLU A 347 15.68 -11.96 38.59
N ARG A 348 16.78 -11.98 37.82
CA ARG A 348 17.77 -13.07 37.86
C ARG A 348 19.07 -12.63 37.20
N GLY A 349 20.14 -12.72 37.98
CA GLY A 349 21.52 -12.39 37.59
C GLY A 349 22.28 -13.56 36.95
N HIS A 350 23.61 -13.38 36.96
CA HIS A 350 24.70 -14.14 36.30
C HIS A 350 24.92 -13.71 34.83
N GLY A 351 26.12 -13.41 34.34
CA GLY A 351 27.48 -13.55 34.85
C GLY A 351 28.44 -13.68 33.65
N ARG A 352 29.36 -12.72 33.53
CA ARG A 352 30.70 -12.72 32.88
C ARG A 352 31.05 -13.65 31.69
N ARG A 353 31.59 -13.01 30.64
CA ARG A 353 32.71 -13.34 29.71
C ARG A 353 33.22 -14.80 29.63
N CYS A 354 33.38 -15.31 28.39
CA CYS A 354 34.66 -15.75 27.77
C CYS A 354 34.45 -16.30 26.34
N THR A 355 35.44 -16.09 25.47
CA THR A 355 35.55 -16.58 24.07
C THR A 355 36.36 -17.92 24.03
N PRO A 356 36.84 -18.45 22.87
CA PRO A 356 36.38 -19.72 22.29
C PRO A 356 37.45 -20.84 22.26
N SER A 357 37.05 -22.12 22.30
CA SER A 357 37.99 -23.25 22.10
C SER A 357 37.36 -24.48 21.44
N ARG A 358 38.08 -24.97 20.41
CA ARG A 358 37.92 -26.24 19.68
C ARG A 358 38.06 -27.48 20.57
N SER A 359 37.30 -28.55 20.28
CA SER A 359 37.73 -29.96 20.31
C SER A 359 36.55 -30.84 19.84
N ARG A 360 36.64 -31.51 18.68
CA ARG A 360 37.07 -32.92 18.49
C ARG A 360 36.36 -33.94 19.40
N GLY A 361 35.48 -34.74 18.79
CA GLY A 361 35.58 -36.20 18.92
C GLY A 361 34.32 -36.97 19.38
N ARG A 362 34.10 -38.08 18.65
CA ARG A 362 33.53 -39.37 19.09
C ARG A 362 32.01 -39.63 18.92
N ARG A 363 31.71 -40.38 17.83
CA ARG A 363 30.79 -41.57 17.77
C ARG A 363 31.20 -42.63 18.83
N PRO A 364 30.50 -43.76 19.13
CA PRO A 364 29.40 -44.51 18.43
C PRO A 364 28.35 -45.07 19.47
N PRO A 365 27.65 -46.25 19.37
CA PRO A 365 27.42 -47.20 18.26
C PRO A 365 25.96 -47.66 18.01
N THR A 366 25.88 -48.41 16.92
CA THR A 366 24.85 -49.26 16.32
C THR A 366 24.13 -50.23 17.26
N ARG A 367 22.85 -50.54 16.96
CA ARG A 367 22.26 -51.85 17.27
C ARG A 367 21.32 -52.32 16.16
N GLU A 368 21.78 -53.36 15.48
CA GLU A 368 21.04 -54.26 14.60
C GLU A 368 19.94 -55.01 15.36
N TYR A 369 18.83 -55.32 14.68
CA TYR A 369 18.27 -56.68 14.66
C TYR A 369 17.53 -56.95 13.33
N SER A 370 18.01 -58.00 12.65
CA SER A 370 17.39 -58.93 11.71
C SER A 370 15.89 -58.76 11.38
N ARG A 371 15.52 -58.60 10.11
CA ARG A 371 15.28 -59.66 9.09
C ARG A 371 14.29 -60.74 9.54
N HIS A 372 13.09 -60.74 8.93
CA HIS A 372 12.46 -61.94 8.37
C HIS A 372 11.66 -61.63 7.09
N ARG A 373 11.86 -62.51 6.11
CA ARG A 373 11.26 -62.62 4.77
C ARG A 373 9.82 -63.14 4.82
N GLY A 374 9.02 -62.80 3.81
CA GLY A 374 7.86 -63.60 3.35
C GLY A 374 6.81 -62.74 2.63
N ARG A 375 6.87 -62.52 1.30
CA ARG A 375 6.44 -63.38 0.18
C ARG A 375 4.91 -63.37 -0.05
N ARG A 376 4.53 -63.03 -1.31
CA ARG A 376 3.20 -63.10 -1.99
C ARG A 376 2.30 -61.89 -1.69
N GLY A 377 1.84 -61.08 -2.64
CA GLY A 377 1.49 -61.32 -4.03
C GLY A 377 -0.03 -61.39 -4.12
N ARG A 378 -0.70 -60.30 -4.53
CA ARG A 378 -1.99 -60.34 -5.24
C ARG A 378 -2.44 -58.95 -5.68
N GLU A 379 -2.77 -58.88 -6.97
CA GLU A 379 -3.65 -57.90 -7.59
C GLU A 379 -4.99 -57.83 -6.84
N LEU A 380 -5.60 -56.64 -6.84
CA LEU A 380 -6.97 -56.38 -7.30
C LEU A 380 -7.44 -55.01 -6.78
N GLU A 381 -7.76 -54.15 -7.74
CA GLU A 381 -8.91 -53.26 -7.82
C GLU A 381 -9.63 -52.82 -6.52
N GLY A 382 -9.89 -51.51 -6.43
CA GLY A 382 -11.13 -51.04 -5.79
C GLY A 382 -11.00 -50.33 -4.44
N SER A 383 -10.03 -49.43 -4.26
CA SER A 383 -10.05 -48.51 -3.11
C SER A 383 -10.87 -47.26 -3.45
N ARG A 384 -12.16 -47.37 -3.20
CA ARG A 384 -13.12 -46.27 -3.09
C ARG A 384 -12.53 -45.16 -2.23
N SER A 385 -12.25 -44.01 -2.86
CA SER A 385 -11.94 -42.74 -2.19
C SER A 385 -13.07 -42.42 -1.21
N ARG A 386 -12.87 -42.79 0.05
CA ARG A 386 -13.67 -42.31 1.18
C ARG A 386 -13.35 -40.83 1.30
N SER A 387 -14.13 -40.02 0.60
CA SER A 387 -14.28 -38.59 0.85
C SER A 387 -14.57 -38.46 2.35
N ARG A 388 -13.54 -38.04 3.09
CA ARG A 388 -13.65 -37.68 4.50
C ARG A 388 -14.47 -36.40 4.50
N ASP A 389 -15.79 -36.54 4.56
CA ASP A 389 -16.69 -35.48 4.93
C ASP A 389 -16.19 -34.93 6.27
N HIS A 390 -15.48 -33.81 6.21
CA HIS A 390 -15.33 -32.92 7.35
C HIS A 390 -16.71 -32.33 7.62
N ARG A 391 -17.57 -33.12 8.27
CA ARG A 391 -18.74 -32.62 8.99
C ARG A 391 -18.22 -31.60 9.99
N LYS A 392 -18.32 -30.33 9.62
CA LYS A 392 -18.05 -29.18 10.47
C LYS A 392 -18.91 -29.37 11.72
N PRO A 393 -18.33 -29.57 12.92
CA PRO A 393 -19.12 -29.80 14.11
C PRO A 393 -20.03 -28.59 14.34
N GLU A 394 -21.33 -28.78 14.21
CA GLU A 394 -22.34 -27.70 14.27
C GLU A 394 -22.41 -27.00 15.64
N GLY A 395 -21.64 -27.43 16.65
CA GLY A 395 -21.57 -26.81 17.97
C GLY A 395 -20.52 -25.70 18.15
N ALA A 396 -19.50 -25.61 17.29
CA ALA A 396 -18.36 -24.72 17.54
C ALA A 396 -18.69 -23.21 17.41
N GLY A 397 -19.77 -22.86 16.70
CA GLY A 397 -20.14 -21.46 16.47
C GLY A 397 -20.64 -20.74 17.74
N ASN A 398 -21.33 -21.46 18.62
CA ASN A 398 -21.92 -20.85 19.83
C ASN A 398 -20.84 -20.52 20.87
N GLU A 399 -19.84 -21.37 21.02
CA GLU A 399 -18.74 -21.16 21.97
C GLU A 399 -17.94 -19.90 21.62
N ILE A 400 -17.62 -19.69 20.34
CA ILE A 400 -16.87 -18.52 19.88
C ILE A 400 -17.65 -17.23 20.18
N GLY A 401 -18.96 -17.23 19.99
CA GLY A 401 -19.82 -16.08 20.27
C GLY A 401 -19.84 -15.69 21.75
N GLU A 402 -19.79 -16.66 22.67
CA GLU A 402 -19.69 -16.38 24.11
C GLU A 402 -18.32 -15.85 24.50
N VAL A 403 -17.26 -16.46 23.97
CA VAL A 403 -15.89 -16.04 24.21
C VAL A 403 -15.65 -14.60 23.73
N LEU A 404 -16.15 -14.23 22.54
CA LEU A 404 -16.06 -12.86 22.02
C LEU A 404 -16.83 -11.86 22.89
N ARG A 405 -18.01 -12.23 23.39
CA ARG A 405 -18.78 -11.36 24.29
C ARG A 405 -18.06 -11.13 25.62
N HIS A 406 -17.42 -12.16 26.17
CA HIS A 406 -16.62 -12.02 27.39
C HIS A 406 -15.37 -11.16 27.13
N PHE A 407 -14.72 -11.34 25.98
CA PHE A 407 -13.58 -10.54 25.54
C PHE A 407 -13.96 -9.05 25.41
N ALA A 408 -15.06 -8.73 24.72
CA ALA A 408 -15.53 -7.35 24.55
C ALA A 408 -15.98 -6.69 25.86
N LYS A 409 -16.47 -7.49 26.82
CA LYS A 409 -16.77 -6.99 28.18
C LYS A 409 -15.50 -6.63 28.95
N LYS A 410 -14.41 -7.40 28.77
CA LYS A 410 -13.12 -7.16 29.43
C LYS A 410 -12.36 -6.01 28.77
N TYR A 411 -12.42 -5.92 27.45
CA TYR A 411 -11.74 -4.92 26.64
C TYR A 411 -12.78 -4.20 25.76
N PRO A 412 -13.33 -3.06 26.24
CA PRO A 412 -14.30 -2.29 25.46
C PRO A 412 -13.73 -1.93 24.08
N VAL A 413 -14.44 -2.31 23.03
CA VAL A 413 -14.11 -2.01 21.64
C VAL A 413 -15.36 -1.51 20.94
N ASP A 414 -15.18 -0.68 19.92
CA ASP A 414 -16.24 -0.22 19.04
C ASP A 414 -16.80 -1.37 18.19
N ASP A 415 -18.01 -1.16 17.65
CA ASP A 415 -18.71 -2.17 16.85
C ASP A 415 -17.89 -2.62 15.64
N ARG A 416 -17.10 -1.71 15.06
CA ARG A 416 -16.31 -1.97 13.86
C ARG A 416 -15.14 -2.89 14.14
N ALA A 417 -14.41 -2.67 15.24
CA ALA A 417 -13.32 -3.54 15.67
C ALA A 417 -13.85 -4.90 16.14
N PHE A 418 -15.01 -4.91 16.81
CA PHE A 418 -15.68 -6.15 17.18
C PHE A 418 -16.12 -6.96 15.95
N GLU A 419 -16.76 -6.32 14.97
CA GLU A 419 -17.15 -6.94 13.70
C GLU A 419 -15.92 -7.50 12.96
N TYR A 420 -14.84 -6.72 12.90
CA TYR A 420 -13.57 -7.14 12.30
C TYR A 420 -12.97 -8.39 12.96
N LEU A 421 -13.02 -8.46 14.30
CA LEU A 421 -12.60 -9.65 15.05
C LEU A 421 -13.54 -10.83 14.80
N SER A 422 -14.86 -10.62 14.85
CA SER A 422 -15.87 -11.68 14.67
C SER A 422 -15.86 -12.32 13.27
N ASN A 423 -15.50 -11.54 12.24
CA ASN A 423 -15.35 -11.99 10.86
C ASN A 423 -13.95 -12.61 10.58
N SER A 424 -13.13 -12.81 11.60
CA SER A 424 -11.82 -13.48 11.46
C SER A 424 -11.94 -15.00 11.45
N ASP A 425 -10.91 -15.68 10.95
CA ASP A 425 -10.78 -17.13 11.05
C ASP A 425 -10.85 -17.56 12.53
N PRO A 426 -11.54 -18.67 12.89
CA PRO A 426 -11.64 -19.15 14.27
C PRO A 426 -10.29 -19.29 14.98
N ASP A 427 -9.23 -19.72 14.28
CA ASP A 427 -7.89 -19.86 14.87
C ASP A 427 -7.32 -18.49 15.28
N VAL A 428 -7.58 -17.46 14.47
CA VAL A 428 -7.17 -16.08 14.75
C VAL A 428 -7.93 -15.53 15.94
N ILE A 429 -9.25 -15.77 16.01
CA ILE A 429 -10.09 -15.34 17.13
C ILE A 429 -9.54 -15.92 18.44
N TRP A 430 -9.30 -17.23 18.47
CA TRP A 430 -8.78 -17.91 19.65
C TRP A 430 -7.45 -17.33 20.13
N ARG A 431 -6.51 -17.10 19.20
CA ARG A 431 -5.23 -16.48 19.54
C ARG A 431 -5.37 -15.04 20.01
N VAL A 432 -6.27 -14.26 19.43
CA VAL A 432 -6.51 -12.90 19.90
C VAL A 432 -7.06 -12.92 21.30
N VAL A 433 -8.07 -13.74 21.58
CA VAL A 433 -8.66 -13.85 22.92
C VAL A 433 -7.63 -14.32 23.95
N GLN A 434 -6.76 -15.26 23.58
CA GLN A 434 -5.79 -15.87 24.49
C GLN A 434 -4.54 -15.01 24.72
N ASP A 435 -4.00 -14.41 23.66
CA ASP A 435 -2.68 -13.77 23.69
C ASP A 435 -2.77 -12.24 23.78
N PHE A 436 -3.95 -11.65 23.62
CA PHE A 436 -4.11 -10.20 23.71
C PHE A 436 -3.98 -9.74 25.16
N VAL A 437 -2.82 -9.17 25.46
CA VAL A 437 -2.52 -8.49 26.72
C VAL A 437 -2.16 -7.05 26.39
N PRO A 438 -3.06 -6.07 26.61
CA PRO A 438 -2.74 -4.68 26.34
C PRO A 438 -1.67 -4.19 27.31
N LYS A 439 -0.86 -3.22 26.88
CA LYS A 439 0.20 -2.64 27.72
C LYS A 439 -0.36 -1.93 28.96
N ARG A 440 -1.62 -1.51 28.91
CA ARG A 440 -2.35 -0.83 29.98
C ARG A 440 -3.78 -1.36 30.02
N GLU A 441 -4.18 -1.88 31.17
CA GLU A 441 -5.57 -2.27 31.42
C GLU A 441 -6.36 -1.06 31.94
N GLY A 442 -7.66 -0.98 31.64
CA GLY A 442 -8.55 0.13 32.04
C GLY A 442 -8.72 1.27 31.03
N GLU A 443 -8.26 1.12 29.78
CA GLU A 443 -8.56 2.08 28.71
C GLU A 443 -10.05 1.97 28.31
N SER A 444 -10.68 3.10 27.98
CA SER A 444 -12.10 3.12 27.58
C SER A 444 -12.33 2.61 26.16
N ASP A 445 -11.27 2.51 25.36
CA ASP A 445 -11.34 2.06 23.97
C ASP A 445 -10.07 1.28 23.57
N TYR A 446 -10.25 -0.01 23.30
CA TYR A 446 -9.20 -0.93 22.83
C TYR A 446 -9.24 -1.17 21.32
N SER A 447 -10.10 -0.49 20.56
CA SER A 447 -10.44 -0.81 19.16
C SER A 447 -9.21 -0.85 18.25
N ALA A 448 -8.36 0.18 18.33
CA ALA A 448 -7.14 0.26 17.54
C ALA A 448 -6.11 -0.82 17.92
N LEU A 449 -5.99 -1.12 19.22
CA LEU A 449 -5.05 -2.13 19.73
C LEU A 449 -5.46 -3.53 19.30
N VAL A 450 -6.73 -3.89 19.48
CA VAL A 450 -7.29 -5.18 19.07
C VAL A 450 -7.18 -5.35 17.56
N THR A 451 -7.58 -4.35 16.76
CA THR A 451 -7.49 -4.42 15.30
C THR A 451 -6.04 -4.62 14.81
N THR A 452 -5.09 -3.92 15.42
CA THR A 452 -3.66 -4.07 15.09
C THR A 452 -3.14 -5.45 15.47
N PHE A 453 -3.58 -6.00 16.61
CA PHE A 453 -3.18 -7.32 17.06
C PHE A 453 -3.76 -8.42 16.16
N VAL A 454 -5.05 -8.33 15.79
CA VAL A 454 -5.71 -9.24 14.83
C VAL A 454 -4.92 -9.30 13.52
N LYS A 455 -4.55 -8.15 12.95
CA LYS A 455 -3.74 -8.09 11.73
C LYS A 455 -2.41 -8.82 11.87
N ARG A 456 -1.70 -8.60 12.98
CA ARG A 456 -0.42 -9.26 13.26
C ARG A 456 -0.56 -10.78 13.40
N VAL A 457 -1.62 -11.27 14.05
CA VAL A 457 -1.88 -12.71 14.17
C VAL A 457 -2.14 -13.32 12.79
N ARG A 458 -2.98 -12.68 11.96
CA ARG A 458 -3.24 -13.13 10.57
C ARG A 458 -1.97 -13.21 9.73
N GLU A 459 -1.10 -12.20 9.82
CA GLU A 459 0.18 -12.19 9.10
C GLU A 459 1.09 -13.37 9.52
N ARG A 460 1.15 -13.68 10.82
CA ARG A 460 1.93 -14.82 11.34
C ARG A 460 1.37 -16.16 10.87
N ASP A 461 0.05 -16.33 10.85
CA ASP A 461 -0.57 -17.57 10.38
C ASP A 461 -0.43 -17.77 8.87
N CYS A 462 -0.51 -16.69 8.09
CA CYS A 462 -0.21 -16.73 6.66
C CYS A 462 1.24 -17.15 6.38
N LEU A 463 2.20 -16.75 7.23
CA LEU A 463 3.59 -17.16 7.11
C LEU A 463 3.82 -18.61 7.56
N ALA A 464 3.12 -19.09 8.59
CA ALA A 464 3.27 -20.46 9.09
C ALA A 464 2.64 -21.53 8.16
N ARG A 465 1.67 -21.14 7.32
CA ARG A 465 1.03 -22.02 6.32
C ARG A 465 1.80 -22.08 4.99
N ARG A 466 2.87 -21.31 4.82
CA ARG A 466 3.80 -21.34 3.68
C ARG A 466 5.03 -22.17 4.03
#